data_AF-A0A966C6A9-F1
#
_entry.id   AF-A0A966C6A9-F1
#
_cell.length_a   1.000
_cell.length_b   1.000
_cell.length_c   1.000
_cell.angle_alpha   90.00
_cell.angle_beta   90.00
_cell.angle_gamma   90.00
#
_symmetry.space_group_name_H-M   'P 1'
#
loop_
_entity.id
_entity.type
_entity.pdbx_description
1 polymer ?
#
loop_
_entity_poly.entity_id
_entity_poly.type
_entity_poly.pdbx_seq_one_letter_code
_entity_poly.pdbx_strand_id
1 'polypeptide(L)'
;MTARRVVIAHTAVDSAADPSTLDVLDQVTLVAEGLGELGIPSEVAAVQGGRIWEIADRLAGAIVVNLLEAPPGFPYLHTAATAA
;
A
#
# COMPACT_ATOMS: atom_id res chain seq x y z
N MET A 1 6.24 19.15 16.86
CA MET A 1 6.28 18.48 15.54
C MET A 1 5.02 17.65 15.44
N THR A 2 4.14 17.93 14.48
CA THR A 2 2.95 17.10 14.24
C THR A 2 3.44 15.70 13.87
N ALA A 3 2.94 14.66 14.53
CA ALA A 3 3.30 13.28 14.19
C ALA A 3 3.01 13.06 12.70
N ARG A 4 4.03 12.68 11.92
CA ARG A 4 3.83 12.35 10.51
C ARG A 4 2.97 11.08 10.44
N ARG A 5 1.82 11.17 9.80
CA ARG A 5 0.91 10.05 9.55
C ARG A 5 1.55 9.10 8.55
N VAL A 6 1.53 7.80 8.82
CA VAL A 6 2.01 6.75 7.91
C VAL A 6 0.82 5.97 7.36
N VAL A 7 0.78 5.77 6.04
CA VAL A 7 -0.23 4.95 5.35
C VAL A 7 0.46 3.79 4.66
N ILE A 8 0.00 2.57 4.94
CA ILE A 8 0.38 1.36 4.22
C ILE A 8 -0.66 1.16 3.12
N ALA A 9 -0.37 1.60 1.90
CA ALA A 9 -1.23 1.40 0.75
C ALA A 9 -0.88 0.07 0.08
N HIS A 10 -1.86 -0.77 -0.21
CA HIS A 10 -1.61 -2.09 -0.82
C HIS A 10 -2.64 -2.44 -1.89
N THR A 11 -2.29 -3.33 -2.82
CA THR A 11 -3.25 -3.81 -3.83
C THR A 11 -4.40 -4.50 -3.12
N ALA A 12 -5.64 -4.10 -3.42
CA ALA A 12 -6.81 -4.80 -2.91
C ALA A 12 -6.81 -6.25 -3.44
N VAL A 13 -6.77 -7.21 -2.53
CA VAL A 13 -6.68 -8.64 -2.85
C VAL A 13 -8.04 -9.28 -2.72
N ASP A 14 -8.47 -10.01 -3.76
CA ASP A 14 -9.62 -10.91 -3.67
C ASP A 14 -9.21 -12.21 -2.96
N SER A 15 -10.09 -12.77 -2.14
CA SER A 15 -9.98 -14.13 -1.60
C SER A 15 -9.68 -15.22 -2.64
N ALA A 16 -10.04 -14.99 -3.91
CA ALA A 16 -9.78 -15.90 -5.03
C ALA A 16 -8.49 -15.58 -5.81
N ALA A 17 -7.69 -14.61 -5.35
CA ALA A 17 -6.45 -14.21 -6.03
C ALA A 17 -5.41 -15.34 -6.03
N ASP A 18 -4.48 -15.28 -6.98
CA ASP A 18 -3.36 -16.21 -7.00
C ASP A 18 -2.44 -16.03 -5.77
N PRO A 19 -1.65 -17.05 -5.41
CA PRO A 19 -0.80 -17.00 -4.22
C PRO A 19 0.16 -15.80 -4.19
N SER A 20 0.74 -15.40 -5.34
CA SER A 20 1.63 -14.25 -5.40
C SER A 20 0.94 -12.94 -5.02
N THR A 21 -0.33 -12.78 -5.39
CA THR A 21 -1.12 -11.62 -4.96
C THR A 21 -1.54 -11.68 -3.50
N LEU A 22 -1.74 -12.88 -2.95
CA LEU A 22 -2.00 -13.04 -1.51
C LEU A 22 -0.80 -12.63 -0.64
N ASP A 23 0.44 -12.81 -1.12
CA ASP A 23 1.66 -12.41 -0.40
C ASP A 23 1.69 -10.92 -0.05
N VAL A 24 0.94 -10.07 -0.76
CA VAL A 24 0.79 -8.65 -0.42
C VAL A 24 0.21 -8.46 1.00
N LEU A 25 -0.70 -9.34 1.43
CA LEU A 25 -1.29 -9.27 2.77
C LEU A 25 -0.27 -9.62 3.87
N ASP A 26 0.63 -10.56 3.59
CA ASP A 26 1.74 -10.90 4.49
C ASP A 26 2.74 -9.75 4.59
N GLN A 27 3.03 -9.07 3.47
CA GLN A 27 3.86 -7.87 3.46
C GLN A 27 3.24 -6.71 4.25
N VAL A 28 1.92 -6.49 4.11
CA VAL A 28 1.18 -5.50 4.91
C VAL A 28 1.32 -5.80 6.40
N THR A 29 1.16 -7.07 6.78
CA THR A 29 1.28 -7.53 8.17
C THR A 29 2.69 -7.25 8.69
N LEU A 30 3.72 -7.66 7.96
CA LEU A 30 5.13 -7.44 8.33
C LEU A 30 5.45 -5.95 8.55
N VAL A 31 4.99 -5.07 7.65
CA VAL A 31 5.23 -3.62 7.77
C VAL A 31 4.47 -3.04 8.95
N ALA A 32 3.20 -3.42 9.15
CA ALA A 32 2.39 -2.94 10.26
C ALA A 32 2.99 -3.32 11.62
N GLU A 33 3.44 -4.56 11.76
CA GLU A 33 4.12 -5.05 12.97
C GLU A 33 5.42 -4.28 13.24
N GLY A 34 6.28 -4.13 12.22
CA GLY A 34 7.53 -3.39 12.37
C GLY A 34 7.33 -1.91 12.73
N LEU A 35 6.32 -1.24 12.17
CA LEU A 35 5.95 0.12 12.58
C LEU A 35 5.42 0.16 14.00
N GLY A 36 4.63 -0.84 14.41
CA GLY A 36 4.15 -1.02 15.77
C GLY A 36 5.28 -1.16 16.79
N GLU A 37 6.29 -1.99 16.50
CA GLU A 37 7.49 -2.16 17.35
C GLU A 37 8.28 -0.86 17.52
N LEU A 38 8.31 -0.01 16.49
CA LEU A 38 8.94 1.31 16.52
C LEU A 38 8.08 2.38 17.19
N GLY A 39 6.86 2.06 17.62
CA GLY A 39 5.91 3.01 18.20
C GLY A 39 5.38 4.03 17.20
N ILE A 40 5.35 3.69 15.91
CA ILE A 40 4.89 4.56 14.82
C ILE A 40 3.45 4.17 14.44
N PRO A 41 2.45 5.04 14.71
CA PRO A 41 1.07 4.79 14.29
C PRO A 41 0.97 4.76 12.76
N SER A 42 0.28 3.74 12.24
CA SER A 42 0.01 3.59 10.81
C SER A 42 -1.45 3.21 10.54
N GLU A 43 -1.93 3.56 9.35
CA GLU A 43 -3.22 3.09 8.82
C GLU A 43 -3.01 2.25 7.56
N VAL A 44 -3.88 1.25 7.34
CA VAL A 44 -3.84 0.40 6.15
C VAL A 44 -4.91 0.86 5.16
N ALA A 45 -4.55 0.96 3.88
CA ALA A 45 -5.44 1.34 2.80
C ALA A 45 -5.36 0.38 1.62
N ALA A 46 -6.41 -0.41 1.41
CA ALA A 46 -6.56 -1.22 0.20
C ALA A 46 -6.85 -0.33 -1.02
N VAL A 47 -6.16 -0.60 -2.13
CA VAL A 47 -6.21 0.18 -3.37
C VAL A 47 -6.73 -0.69 -4.51
N GLN A 48 -7.86 -0.30 -5.08
CA GLN A 48 -8.53 -1.05 -6.14
C GLN A 48 -7.76 -0.92 -7.47
N GLY A 49 -7.37 -2.07 -8.04
CA GLY A 49 -6.66 -2.14 -9.33
C GLY A 49 -5.32 -1.39 -9.35
N GLY A 50 -4.69 -1.18 -8.20
CA GLY A 50 -3.42 -0.44 -8.09
C GLY A 50 -3.54 1.06 -8.37
N ARG A 51 -4.74 1.61 -8.45
CA ARG A 51 -5.02 3.02 -8.81
C ARG A 51 -4.90 3.94 -7.60
N ILE A 52 -3.68 4.07 -7.06
CA ILE A 52 -3.43 4.83 -5.83
C ILE A 52 -3.84 6.31 -5.93
N TRP A 53 -3.82 6.88 -7.13
CA TRP A 53 -4.26 8.25 -7.39
C TRP A 53 -5.75 8.47 -7.06
N GLU A 54 -6.58 7.41 -7.06
CA GLU A 54 -8.00 7.53 -6.66
C GLU A 54 -8.20 7.78 -5.16
N ILE A 55 -7.16 7.58 -4.34
CA ILE A 55 -7.18 7.87 -2.90
C ILE A 55 -6.23 9.01 -2.49
N ALA A 56 -5.77 9.84 -3.44
CA ALA A 56 -4.75 10.87 -3.20
C ALA A 56 -5.08 11.82 -2.03
N ASP A 57 -6.35 12.22 -1.88
CA ASP A 57 -6.80 13.07 -0.76
C ASP A 57 -6.57 12.39 0.60
N ARG A 58 -6.75 11.07 0.67
CA ARG A 58 -6.45 10.28 1.88
C ARG A 58 -4.96 10.15 2.13
N LEU A 59 -4.10 10.38 1.15
CA LEU A 59 -2.64 10.25 1.27
C LEU A 59 -1.93 11.59 1.49
N ALA A 60 -2.62 12.71 1.25
CA ALA A 60 -2.06 14.04 1.36
C ALA A 60 -1.35 14.26 2.72
N GLY A 61 -0.07 14.66 2.64
CA GLY A 61 0.77 14.93 3.80
C GLY A 61 1.23 13.71 4.61
N ALA A 62 0.90 12.49 4.18
CA ALA A 62 1.36 11.25 4.81
C ALA A 62 2.70 10.76 4.23
N ILE A 63 3.40 9.95 5.01
CA ILE A 63 4.41 9.03 4.48
C ILE A 63 3.65 7.80 3.98
N VAL A 64 3.85 7.43 2.72
CA VAL A 64 3.16 6.29 2.11
C VAL A 64 4.14 5.14 1.91
N VAL A 65 3.86 4.00 2.53
CA VAL A 65 4.49 2.72 2.20
C VAL A 65 3.62 2.08 1.13
N ASN A 66 4.15 2.00 -0.09
CA ASN A 66 3.39 1.59 -1.28
C ASN A 66 3.69 0.13 -1.64
N LEU A 67 2.77 -0.77 -1.30
CA LEU A 67 2.83 -2.22 -1.53
C LEU A 67 1.88 -2.62 -2.66
N LEU A 68 2.09 -2.05 -3.84
CA LEU A 68 1.28 -2.36 -5.02
C LEU A 68 1.94 -3.42 -5.89
N GLU A 69 1.18 -4.45 -6.20
CA GLU A 69 1.51 -5.44 -7.22
C GLU A 69 0.98 -4.99 -8.59
N ALA A 70 1.80 -5.19 -9.62
CA ALA A 70 1.37 -5.07 -11.01
C ALA A 70 1.22 -6.48 -11.59
N PRO A 71 0.10 -6.78 -12.28
CA PRO A 71 -0.07 -8.06 -12.93
C PRO A 71 1.02 -8.27 -14.01
N PRO A 72 1.38 -9.55 -14.31
CA PRO A 72 2.34 -9.86 -15.35
C PRO A 72 1.98 -9.18 -16.69
N GLY A 73 2.97 -8.57 -17.32
CA GLY A 73 2.79 -7.84 -18.58
C GLY A 73 2.35 -6.38 -18.43
N PHE A 74 2.08 -5.91 -17.20
CA PHE A 74 1.65 -4.54 -16.94
C PHE A 74 2.54 -3.75 -15.95
N PRO A 75 3.89 -3.81 -16.07
CA PRO A 75 4.80 -3.18 -15.09
C PRO A 75 4.67 -1.65 -15.03
N TYR A 76 4.14 -1.02 -16.09
CA TYR A 76 3.91 0.42 -16.14
C TYR A 76 2.91 0.90 -15.07
N LEU A 77 2.10 -0.01 -14.50
CA LEU A 77 1.20 0.31 -13.39
C LEU A 77 1.98 0.69 -12.12
N HIS A 78 3.19 0.16 -11.92
CA HIS A 78 4.07 0.60 -10.83
C HIS A 78 4.52 2.06 -11.02
N THR A 79 4.86 2.44 -12.24
CA THR A 79 5.28 3.83 -12.56
C THR A 79 4.11 4.81 -12.43
N ALA A 80 2.91 4.40 -12.84
CA ALA A 80 1.70 5.22 -12.63
C ALA A 80 1.40 5.43 -11.14
N ALA A 81 1.74 4.45 -10.30
CA ALA A 81 1.53 4.52 -8.86
C ALA A 81 2.55 5.38 -8.09
N THR A 82 3.63 5.85 -8.72
CA THR A 82 4.63 6.74 -8.11
C THR A 82 4.52 8.19 -8.57
N ALA A 83 3.65 8.48 -9.55
CA ALA A 83 3.40 9.84 -10.02
C ALA A 83 2.40 10.54 -9.08
N ALA A 84 2.96 11.32 -8.14
CA ALA A 84 2.25 12.35 -7.36
C ALA A 84 2.65 13.73 -7.87
#